data_AF-A0A7S1YIK7-F1
#
_entry.id   AF-A0A7S1YIK7-F1
#
_cell.length_a   1.000
_cell.length_b   1.000
_cell.length_c   1.000
_cell.angle_alpha   90.00
_cell.angle_beta   90.00
_cell.angle_gamma   90.00
#
_symmetry.space_group_name_H-M   'P 1'
#
loop_
_entity.id
_entity.type
_entity.pdbx_description
1 polymer ?
#
loop_
_entity_poly.entity_id
_entity_poly.type
_entity_poly.pdbx_seq_one_letter_code
_entity_poly.pdbx_strand_id
1 'polypeptide(L)'
;AKGKMTRRTSNIARTSKDATRMRIEKMEAEREERRRLMQERKQERAAEDRRNREAGTPGDVDFISLVRKWRDVHCDDAQSHETMRQHPKICICVRKRPIQSKEKAKHDHDCVSCFHPQVWVHHSKLRVDGITKYLDHNSFRFDHAFDEN
;
A
#
# COMPACT_ATOMS: atom_id res chain seq x y z
N ALA A 1 -4.65 77.03 39.78
CA ALA A 1 -4.72 75.56 39.91
C ALA A 1 -3.99 74.91 38.73
N LYS A 2 -2.94 74.12 38.99
CA LYS A 2 -2.12 73.47 37.94
C LYS A 2 -2.77 72.14 37.53
N GLY A 3 -3.26 72.04 36.29
CA GLY A 3 -3.77 70.78 35.73
C GLY A 3 -2.62 69.85 35.35
N LYS A 4 -2.49 68.72 36.05
CA LYS A 4 -1.55 67.64 35.68
C LYS A 4 -2.19 66.76 34.61
N MET A 5 -1.61 66.84 33.41
CA MET A 5 -1.91 65.98 32.27
C MET A 5 -1.34 64.57 32.54
N THR A 6 -2.21 63.59 32.79
CA THR A 6 -1.81 62.20 32.97
C THR A 6 -1.69 61.53 31.60
N ARG A 7 -0.45 61.39 31.09
CA ARG A 7 -0.16 60.54 29.94
C ARG A 7 -0.32 59.07 30.36
N ARG A 8 -1.39 58.41 29.91
CA ARG A 8 -1.49 56.95 29.91
C ARG A 8 -0.58 56.41 28.80
N THR A 9 0.59 55.90 29.16
CA THR A 9 1.39 55.06 28.27
C THR A 9 0.83 53.64 28.36
N SER A 10 0.17 53.19 27.29
CA SER A 10 -0.21 51.79 27.13
C SER A 10 1.04 50.93 26.92
N ASN A 11 1.25 49.96 27.80
CA ASN A 11 2.25 48.91 27.65
C ASN A 11 1.87 48.02 26.46
N ILE A 12 2.56 48.18 25.33
CA ILE A 12 2.52 47.23 24.20
C ILE A 12 3.42 46.04 24.60
N ALA A 13 2.89 45.16 25.45
CA ALA A 13 3.62 44.01 25.97
C ALA A 13 3.57 42.82 24.99
N ARG A 14 4.68 42.60 24.28
CA ARG A 14 5.42 41.32 24.13
C ARG A 14 4.69 39.98 23.87
N THR A 15 3.43 39.89 23.48
CA THR A 15 2.73 38.61 23.27
C THR A 15 3.06 37.86 21.98
N SER A 16 3.68 38.50 20.98
CA SER A 16 3.92 37.84 19.67
C SER A 16 5.13 36.90 19.63
N LYS A 17 6.13 37.09 20.50
CA LYS A 17 7.34 36.25 20.52
C LYS A 17 7.05 34.83 21.01
N ASP A 18 6.10 34.68 21.93
CA ASP A 18 5.74 33.39 22.51
C ASP A 18 4.89 32.55 21.54
N ALA A 19 3.95 33.19 20.84
CA ALA A 19 3.18 32.54 19.78
C ALA A 19 4.06 32.03 18.62
N THR A 20 5.11 32.77 18.26
CA THR A 20 6.07 32.35 17.23
C THR A 20 6.93 31.18 17.71
N ARG A 21 7.42 31.21 18.96
CA ARG A 21 8.19 30.09 19.55
C ARG A 21 7.36 28.81 19.64
N MET A 22 6.13 28.89 20.14
CA MET A 22 5.23 27.72 20.22
C MET A 22 4.94 27.11 18.83
N ARG A 23 4.82 27.93 17.77
CA ARG A 23 4.65 27.42 16.40
C ARG A 23 5.91 26.72 15.89
N ILE A 24 7.10 27.22 16.23
CA ILE A 24 8.37 26.60 15.85
C ILE A 24 8.52 25.25 16.56
N GLU A 25 8.28 25.19 17.88
CA GLU A 25 8.32 23.96 18.67
C GLU A 25 7.33 22.92 18.15
N LYS A 26 6.11 23.34 17.80
CA LYS A 26 5.12 22.46 17.15
C LYS A 26 5.63 21.91 15.80
N MET A 27 6.23 22.75 14.96
CA MET A 27 6.80 22.31 13.68
C MET A 27 7.98 21.35 13.87
N GLU A 28 8.77 21.53 14.92
CA GLU A 28 9.87 20.62 15.27
C GLU A 28 9.34 19.26 15.72
N ALA A 29 8.34 19.23 16.62
CA ALA A 29 7.69 18.00 17.05
C ALA A 29 7.09 17.22 15.86
N GLU A 30 6.39 17.88 14.95
CA GLU A 30 5.83 17.26 13.73
C GLU A 30 6.92 16.75 12.76
N ARG A 31 8.11 17.37 12.75
CA ARG A 31 9.25 16.89 11.96
C ARG A 31 9.88 15.66 12.61
N GLU A 32 10.04 15.66 13.92
CA GLU A 32 10.56 14.51 14.68
C GLU A 32 9.63 13.30 14.56
N GLU A 33 8.32 13.51 14.71
CA GLU A 33 7.33 12.45 14.53
C GLU A 33 7.38 11.86 13.12
N ARG A 34 7.43 12.71 12.08
CA ARG A 34 7.60 12.24 10.68
C ARG A 34 8.88 11.44 10.48
N ARG A 35 10.00 11.83 11.12
CA ARG A 35 11.26 11.07 11.07
C ARG A 35 11.13 9.73 11.76
N ARG A 36 10.50 9.67 12.94
CA ARG A 36 10.25 8.44 13.68
C ARG A 36 9.42 7.46 12.85
N LEU A 37 8.28 7.92 12.31
CA LEU A 37 7.42 7.11 11.45
C LEU A 37 8.15 6.58 10.20
N MET A 38 8.96 7.41 9.55
CA MET A 38 9.76 6.97 8.39
C MET A 38 10.82 5.93 8.77
N GLN A 39 11.44 6.06 9.95
CA GLN A 39 12.39 5.08 10.46
C GLN A 39 11.71 3.74 10.79
N GLU A 40 10.55 3.78 11.44
CA GLU A 40 9.72 2.61 11.72
C GLU A 40 9.31 1.90 10.43
N ARG A 41 8.75 2.63 9.45
CA ARG A 41 8.39 2.06 8.13
C ARG A 41 9.58 1.44 7.41
N LYS A 42 10.77 2.03 7.53
CA LYS A 42 12.00 1.46 6.94
C LYS A 42 12.39 0.16 7.63
N GLN A 43 12.27 0.08 8.95
CA GLN A 43 12.54 -1.14 9.73
C GLN A 43 11.52 -2.24 9.40
N GLU A 44 10.24 -1.92 9.35
CA GLU A 44 9.17 -2.84 8.95
C GLU A 44 9.41 -3.42 7.55
N ARG A 45 9.70 -2.54 6.59
CA ARG A 45 10.02 -2.95 5.21
C ARG A 45 11.23 -3.87 5.16
N ALA A 46 12.28 -3.59 5.92
CA ALA A 46 13.47 -4.45 5.98
C ALA A 46 13.18 -5.80 6.66
N ALA A 47 12.32 -5.82 7.68
CA ALA A 47 11.88 -7.05 8.32
C ALA A 47 11.01 -7.90 7.37
N GLU A 48 10.13 -7.29 6.59
CA GLU A 48 9.30 -7.98 5.59
C GLU A 48 10.14 -8.48 4.41
N ASP A 49 11.13 -7.71 3.94
CA ASP A 49 12.12 -8.17 2.95
C ASP A 49 12.84 -9.44 3.43
N ARG A 50 13.29 -9.44 4.70
CA ARG A 50 13.94 -10.60 5.30
C ARG A 50 13.01 -11.81 5.34
N ARG A 51 11.77 -11.65 5.85
CA ARG A 51 10.76 -12.72 5.85
C ARG A 51 10.47 -13.25 4.46
N ASN A 52 10.38 -12.37 3.46
CA ASN A 52 10.12 -12.72 2.07
C ASN A 52 11.26 -13.54 1.46
N ARG A 53 12.52 -13.19 1.77
CA ARG A 53 13.70 -13.99 1.38
C ARG A 53 13.68 -15.36 2.04
N GLU A 54 13.41 -15.44 3.34
CA GLU A 54 13.33 -16.69 4.10
C GLU A 54 12.21 -17.61 3.56
N ALA A 55 11.07 -17.04 3.18
CA ALA A 55 9.97 -17.77 2.54
C ALA A 55 10.21 -18.13 1.06
N GLY A 56 11.36 -17.76 0.48
CA GLY A 56 11.69 -18.04 -0.92
C GLY A 56 10.88 -17.22 -1.93
N THR A 57 10.31 -16.09 -1.52
CA THR A 57 9.61 -15.12 -2.38
C THR A 57 10.27 -13.74 -2.31
N PRO A 58 11.55 -13.60 -2.74
CA PRO A 58 12.25 -12.32 -2.73
C PRO A 58 11.72 -11.37 -3.83
N GLY A 59 11.84 -10.05 -3.64
CA GLY A 59 11.47 -9.06 -4.66
C GLY A 59 10.85 -7.79 -4.10
N ASP A 60 9.90 -7.21 -4.83
CA ASP A 60 9.22 -5.97 -4.47
C ASP A 60 8.30 -6.15 -3.25
N VAL A 61 8.84 -5.85 -2.06
CA VAL A 61 8.15 -6.02 -0.77
C VAL A 61 6.79 -5.34 -0.74
N ASP A 62 6.71 -4.10 -1.25
CA ASP A 62 5.48 -3.32 -1.21
C ASP A 62 4.40 -3.99 -2.09
N PHE A 63 4.77 -4.40 -3.31
CA PHE A 63 3.85 -5.09 -4.22
C PHE A 63 3.40 -6.43 -3.66
N ILE A 64 4.34 -7.24 -3.17
CA ILE A 64 4.05 -8.55 -2.57
C ILE A 64 3.08 -8.39 -1.39
N SER A 65 3.33 -7.41 -0.50
CA SER A 65 2.47 -7.11 0.65
C SER A 65 1.07 -6.69 0.21
N LEU A 66 0.98 -5.80 -0.79
CA LEU A 66 -0.30 -5.34 -1.34
C LEU A 66 -1.10 -6.48 -1.96
N VAL A 67 -0.46 -7.35 -2.76
CA VAL A 67 -1.13 -8.49 -3.41
C VAL A 67 -1.58 -9.51 -2.38
N ARG A 68 -0.76 -9.81 -1.35
CA ARG A 68 -1.17 -10.70 -0.24
C ARG A 68 -2.42 -10.19 0.46
N LYS A 69 -2.42 -8.91 0.88
CA LYS A 69 -3.60 -8.28 1.50
C LYS A 69 -4.83 -8.33 0.60
N TRP A 70 -4.65 -8.10 -0.71
CA TRP A 70 -5.75 -8.19 -1.66
C TRP A 70 -6.29 -9.62 -1.75
N ARG A 71 -5.42 -10.64 -1.81
CA ARG A 71 -5.80 -12.06 -1.84
C ARG A 71 -6.53 -12.49 -0.57
N ASP A 72 -6.07 -12.06 0.60
CA ASP A 72 -6.71 -12.40 1.88
C ASP A 72 -8.17 -11.93 1.92
N VAL A 73 -8.46 -10.77 1.31
CA VAL A 73 -9.83 -10.21 1.26
C VAL A 73 -10.72 -10.94 0.24
N HIS A 74 -10.15 -11.49 -0.84
CA HIS A 74 -10.92 -12.05 -1.97
C HIS A 74 -10.83 -13.57 -2.09
N CYS A 75 -10.16 -14.26 -1.15
CA CYS A 75 -9.93 -15.70 -1.26
C CYS A 75 -11.21 -16.54 -1.27
N ASP A 76 -12.28 -16.05 -0.64
CA ASP A 76 -13.58 -16.71 -0.58
C ASP A 76 -14.45 -16.47 -1.83
N ASP A 77 -13.99 -15.66 -2.79
CA ASP A 77 -14.74 -15.38 -4.03
C ASP A 77 -14.68 -16.55 -5.04
N ALA A 78 -13.80 -17.53 -4.79
CA ALA A 78 -13.62 -18.68 -5.67
C ALA A 78 -14.85 -19.60 -5.65
N GLN A 79 -15.42 -19.82 -6.83
CA GLN A 79 -16.53 -20.74 -7.04
C GLN A 79 -16.00 -22.16 -7.29
N SER A 80 -16.82 -23.16 -7.01
CA SER A 80 -16.54 -24.53 -7.44
C SER A 80 -16.66 -24.64 -8.96
N HIS A 81 -15.83 -25.47 -9.59
CA HIS A 81 -16.03 -25.87 -10.98
C HIS A 81 -17.29 -26.75 -11.08
N GLU A 82 -18.46 -26.13 -11.22
CA GLU A 82 -19.71 -26.86 -11.41
C GLU A 82 -19.75 -27.47 -12.81
N THR A 83 -20.35 -28.65 -12.94
CA THR A 83 -20.65 -29.23 -14.24
C THR A 83 -21.67 -28.32 -14.93
N MET A 84 -21.26 -27.61 -15.98
CA MET A 84 -22.16 -26.69 -16.67
C MET A 84 -23.43 -27.42 -17.11
N ARG A 85 -24.59 -26.90 -16.67
CA ARG A 85 -25.91 -27.46 -17.00
C ARG A 85 -26.19 -27.50 -18.50
N GLN A 86 -25.53 -26.63 -19.27
CA GLN A 86 -25.59 -26.59 -20.72
C GLN A 86 -24.17 -26.48 -21.25
N HIS A 87 -23.77 -27.42 -22.11
CA HIS A 87 -22.46 -27.38 -22.75
C HIS A 87 -22.46 -26.27 -23.82
N PRO A 88 -21.68 -25.18 -23.63
CA PRO A 88 -21.56 -24.16 -24.66
C PRO A 88 -20.88 -24.75 -25.89
N LYS A 89 -21.15 -24.18 -27.08
CA LYS A 89 -20.54 -24.62 -28.34
C LYS A 89 -19.01 -24.46 -28.34
N ILE A 90 -18.49 -23.53 -27.55
CA ILE A 90 -17.07 -23.26 -27.33
C ILE A 90 -16.89 -23.09 -25.83
N CYS A 91 -15.87 -23.75 -25.26
CA CYS A 91 -15.49 -23.62 -23.86
C CYS A 91 -14.08 -23.02 -23.78
N ILE A 92 -13.94 -21.92 -23.04
CA ILE A 92 -12.68 -21.20 -22.85
C ILE A 92 -12.18 -21.47 -21.44
N CYS A 93 -11.05 -22.16 -21.36
CA CYS A 93 -10.38 -22.47 -20.10
C CYS A 93 -9.06 -21.72 -20.00
N VAL A 94 -8.73 -21.22 -18.81
CA VAL A 94 -7.42 -20.66 -18.49
C VAL A 94 -6.83 -21.38 -17.30
N ARG A 95 -5.51 -21.60 -17.31
CA ARG A 95 -4.77 -22.17 -16.18
C ARG A 95 -3.59 -21.28 -15.84
N LYS A 96 -3.52 -20.86 -14.58
CA LYS A 96 -2.34 -20.21 -14.03
C LYS A 96 -1.27 -21.28 -13.75
N ARG A 97 -0.02 -20.94 -14.05
CA ARG A 97 1.14 -21.77 -13.69
C ARG A 97 1.77 -21.25 -12.39
N PRO A 98 2.35 -22.12 -11.55
CA PRO A 98 3.17 -21.65 -10.44
C PRO A 98 4.43 -20.94 -10.93
N ILE A 99 4.97 -20.06 -10.09
CA ILE A 99 6.26 -19.39 -10.31
C ILE A 99 7.39 -20.43 -10.30
N GLN A 100 8.22 -20.42 -11.35
CA GLN A 100 9.37 -21.30 -11.48
C GLN A 100 10.57 -20.81 -10.67
N SER A 101 11.49 -21.72 -10.31
CA SER A 101 12.70 -21.39 -9.56
C SER A 101 13.59 -20.34 -10.26
N LYS A 102 13.64 -20.35 -11.60
CA LYS A 102 14.39 -19.35 -12.39
C LYS A 102 13.83 -17.94 -12.25
N GLU A 103 12.51 -17.81 -12.10
CA GLU A 103 11.81 -16.53 -11.89
C GLU A 103 12.05 -16.02 -10.47
N LYS A 104 11.98 -16.92 -9.46
CA LYS A 104 12.35 -16.59 -8.07
C LYS A 104 13.79 -16.10 -7.97
N ALA A 105 14.72 -16.71 -8.70
CA ALA A 105 16.12 -16.31 -8.73
C ALA A 105 16.33 -14.91 -9.35
N LYS A 106 15.42 -14.47 -10.23
CA LYS A 106 15.39 -13.09 -10.77
C LYS A 106 14.65 -12.09 -9.90
N HIS A 107 14.11 -12.55 -8.76
CA HIS A 107 13.23 -11.75 -7.90
C HIS A 107 11.93 -11.30 -8.58
N ASP A 108 11.48 -12.10 -9.56
CA ASP A 108 10.15 -11.95 -10.14
C ASP A 108 9.11 -12.40 -9.12
N HIS A 109 7.97 -11.71 -9.11
CA HIS A 109 6.90 -11.92 -8.16
C HIS A 109 5.60 -12.23 -8.89
N ASP A 110 4.74 -13.00 -8.23
CA ASP A 110 3.47 -13.42 -8.79
C ASP A 110 2.48 -12.24 -8.85
N CYS A 111 2.12 -11.86 -10.06
CA CYS A 111 1.18 -10.77 -10.34
C CYS A 111 -0.21 -11.26 -10.75
N VAL A 112 -0.49 -12.57 -10.73
CA VAL A 112 -1.79 -13.11 -11.15
C VAL A 112 -2.48 -13.77 -9.97
N SER A 113 -3.74 -13.44 -9.73
CA SER A 113 -4.60 -14.18 -8.81
C SER A 113 -5.74 -14.83 -9.60
N CYS A 114 -6.04 -16.08 -9.27
CA CYS A 114 -7.08 -16.85 -9.92
C CYS A 114 -8.09 -17.27 -8.85
N PHE A 115 -9.33 -16.83 -9.00
CA PHE A 115 -10.46 -17.22 -8.17
C PHE A 115 -11.59 -17.58 -9.12
N HIS A 116 -11.78 -18.87 -9.39
CA HIS A 116 -12.71 -19.35 -10.41
C HIS A 116 -14.08 -18.66 -10.29
N PRO A 117 -14.69 -18.14 -11.38
CA PRO A 117 -14.25 -18.12 -12.78
C PRO A 117 -13.42 -16.89 -13.21
N GLN A 118 -12.97 -16.08 -12.28
CA GLN A 118 -12.24 -14.84 -12.55
C GLN A 118 -10.73 -14.98 -12.40
N VAL A 119 -10.01 -14.28 -13.25
CA VAL A 119 -8.55 -14.11 -13.19
C VAL A 119 -8.23 -12.63 -13.14
N TRP A 120 -7.32 -12.27 -12.25
CA TRP A 120 -6.91 -10.91 -11.98
C TRP A 120 -5.42 -10.74 -12.27
N VAL A 121 -5.08 -9.75 -13.08
CA VAL A 121 -3.69 -9.33 -13.33
C VAL A 121 -3.43 -8.04 -12.55
N HIS A 122 -2.54 -8.13 -11.57
CA HIS A 122 -2.15 -7.05 -10.66
C HIS A 122 -1.01 -6.23 -11.26
N HIS A 123 -1.22 -4.92 -11.37
CA HIS A 123 -0.22 -3.96 -11.80
C HIS A 123 0.16 -3.06 -10.64
N SER A 124 1.46 -2.94 -10.35
CA SER A 124 1.95 -1.92 -9.42
C SER A 124 1.98 -0.57 -10.13
N LYS A 125 1.20 0.39 -9.65
CA LYS A 125 1.26 1.79 -10.11
C LYS A 125 1.68 2.71 -8.97
N LEU A 126 2.21 3.88 -9.33
CA LEU A 126 2.59 4.93 -8.38
C LEU A 126 1.52 6.02 -8.41
N ARG A 127 1.12 6.51 -7.23
CA ARG A 127 0.28 7.70 -7.14
C ARG A 127 1.06 8.92 -7.68
N VAL A 128 0.35 10.03 -7.86
CA VAL A 128 0.90 11.30 -8.36
C VAL A 128 2.03 11.83 -7.45
N ASP A 129 2.05 11.43 -6.18
CA ASP A 129 3.15 11.74 -5.26
C ASP A 129 4.49 11.08 -5.63
N GLY A 130 4.50 10.14 -6.59
CA GLY A 130 5.70 9.43 -7.06
C GLY A 130 6.28 8.43 -6.07
N ILE A 131 5.63 8.22 -4.92
CA ILE A 131 6.18 7.42 -3.80
C ILE A 131 5.21 6.31 -3.41
N THR A 132 3.91 6.61 -3.32
CA THR A 132 2.93 5.66 -2.81
C THR A 132 2.53 4.67 -3.90
N LYS A 133 2.87 3.39 -3.71
CA LYS A 133 2.41 2.30 -4.57
C LYS A 133 0.95 1.93 -4.29
N TYR A 134 0.24 1.54 -5.34
CA TYR A 134 -1.09 0.96 -5.26
C TYR A 134 -1.25 -0.11 -6.34
N LEU A 135 -2.23 -1.01 -6.15
CA LEU A 135 -2.58 -2.00 -7.15
C LEU A 135 -3.64 -1.46 -8.09
N ASP A 136 -3.40 -1.67 -9.38
CA ASP A 136 -4.40 -1.54 -10.42
C ASP A 136 -4.64 -2.91 -11.05
N HIS A 137 -5.87 -3.19 -11.43
CA HIS A 137 -6.34 -4.53 -11.68
C HIS A 137 -7.00 -4.64 -13.05
N ASN A 138 -6.55 -5.60 -13.85
CA ASN A 138 -7.32 -6.07 -15.01
C ASN A 138 -7.95 -7.41 -14.65
N SER A 139 -9.28 -7.50 -14.73
CA SER A 139 -10.02 -8.74 -14.48
C SER A 139 -10.54 -9.34 -15.77
N PHE A 140 -10.51 -10.66 -15.82
CA PHE A 140 -11.02 -11.48 -16.92
C PHE A 140 -11.90 -12.58 -16.35
N ARG A 141 -12.99 -12.92 -17.04
CA ARG A 141 -13.89 -14.00 -16.65
C ARG A 141 -13.92 -15.05 -17.76
N PHE A 142 -13.79 -16.32 -17.39
CA PHE A 142 -13.73 -17.46 -18.31
C PHE A 142 -14.79 -18.49 -17.96
N ASP A 143 -14.95 -19.53 -18.79
CA ASP A 143 -15.83 -20.65 -18.46
C ASP A 143 -15.22 -21.48 -17.33
N HIS A 144 -13.90 -21.72 -17.39
CA HIS A 144 -13.12 -22.29 -16.29
C HIS A 144 -11.79 -21.59 -16.12
N ALA A 145 -11.39 -21.39 -14.87
CA ALA A 145 -10.14 -20.75 -14.49
C ALA A 145 -9.51 -21.59 -13.39
N PHE A 146 -8.32 -22.13 -13.65
CA PHE A 146 -7.59 -23.01 -12.73
C PHE A 146 -6.41 -22.23 -12.16
N ASP A 147 -6.22 -22.31 -10.85
CA ASP A 147 -5.06 -21.72 -10.18
C ASP A 147 -3.82 -22.63 -10.34
N GLU A 148 -2.78 -22.32 -9.58
CA GLU A 148 -1.52 -23.07 -9.59
C GLU A 148 -1.56 -24.42 -8.85
N ASN A 149 -2.65 -24.72 -8.12
CA ASN A 149 -2.76 -25.90 -7.24
C ASN A 149 -3.57 -27.04 -7.87
#